data_AF-A0A5E9B878-F1
#
_entry.id   AF-A0A5E9B878-F1
#
_cell.length_a   1.000
_cell.length_b   1.000
_cell.length_c   1.000
_cell.angle_alpha   90.00
_cell.angle_beta   90.00
_cell.angle_gamma   90.00
#
_symmetry.space_group_name_H-M   'P 1'
#
loop_
_entity.id
_entity.type
_entity.pdbx_description
1 polymer ?
#
loop_
_entity_poly.entity_id
_entity_poly.type
_entity_poly.pdbx_seq_one_letter_code
_entity_poly.pdbx_strand_id
1 'polypeptide(L)'
;MMVDTGIQVLTAGASAPRRRSAATSDAASRYAIACEAEVLAMTEALKLQDETPGLRASSLLGIVAKLEMIAGADRDIGDPTDFPWPHIASVLKDLKAITGDLHRNRPNRTIIRADVARYWTQATKLVMAPSDEGPQRNASVS
;
A
#
# COMPACT_ATOMS: atom_id res chain seq x y z
N MET A 1 3.33 50.88 57.63
CA MET A 1 4.46 50.11 57.07
C MET A 1 3.98 49.47 55.79
N MET A 2 4.47 49.97 54.65
CA MET A 2 4.22 49.43 53.30
C MET A 2 5.08 48.18 53.11
N VAL A 3 4.48 47.10 52.60
CA VAL A 3 5.22 45.95 52.07
C VAL A 3 4.92 45.92 50.57
N ASP A 4 5.87 46.41 49.81
CA ASP A 4 5.85 46.46 48.35
C ASP A 4 6.30 45.09 47.83
N THR A 5 5.35 44.18 47.59
CA THR A 5 5.62 42.92 46.88
C THR A 5 5.59 43.21 45.38
N GLY A 6 6.77 43.52 44.83
CA GLY A 6 6.99 43.68 43.41
C GLY A 6 6.64 42.42 42.63
N ILE A 7 5.49 42.43 41.95
CA ILE A 7 5.21 41.47 40.88
C ILE A 7 5.99 41.94 39.65
N GLN A 8 7.14 41.31 39.41
CA GLN A 8 7.84 41.42 38.14
C GLN A 8 7.09 40.61 37.08
N VAL A 9 6.19 41.28 36.37
CA VAL A 9 5.86 40.89 35.00
C VAL A 9 7.01 41.37 34.12
N LEU A 10 7.78 40.46 33.50
CA LEU A 10 8.33 40.61 32.15
C LEU A 10 8.91 39.26 31.64
N THR A 11 8.13 38.62 30.78
CA THR A 11 8.51 37.99 29.51
C THR A 11 9.94 37.43 29.36
N ALA A 12 10.09 36.11 29.35
CA ALA A 12 11.24 35.44 28.74
C ALA A 12 10.83 34.13 28.04
N GLY A 13 10.77 34.18 26.71
CA GLY A 13 11.18 33.07 25.85
C GLY A 13 10.27 31.84 25.76
N ALA A 14 9.19 31.96 24.99
CA ALA A 14 8.56 30.80 24.36
C ALA A 14 9.58 30.04 23.49
N SER A 15 10.14 28.95 24.00
CA SER A 15 10.98 28.01 23.24
C SER A 15 10.53 26.56 23.42
N ALA A 16 9.21 26.35 23.42
CA ALA A 16 8.59 25.03 23.31
C ALA A 16 7.72 24.79 22.04
N PRO A 17 7.36 25.75 21.16
CA PRO A 17 6.52 25.43 20.01
C PRO A 17 7.29 24.79 18.85
N ARG A 18 8.58 25.13 18.68
CA ARG A 18 9.37 24.72 17.49
C ARG A 18 9.75 23.24 17.46
N ARG A 19 9.95 22.58 18.61
CA ARG A 19 10.27 21.14 18.66
C ARG A 19 9.05 20.25 18.45
N ARG A 20 7.87 20.66 18.95
CA ARG A 20 6.62 19.93 18.71
C ARG A 20 6.19 20.04 17.24
N SER A 21 6.28 21.22 16.62
CA SER A 21 5.90 21.41 15.22
C SER A 21 6.80 20.65 14.24
N ALA A 22 8.11 20.58 14.49
CA ALA A 22 9.03 19.80 13.66
C ALA A 22 8.80 18.28 13.81
N ALA A 23 8.54 17.79 15.03
CA ALA A 23 8.24 16.38 15.27
C ALA A 23 6.90 15.96 14.64
N THR A 24 5.88 16.83 14.67
CA THR A 24 4.61 16.58 13.98
C THR A 24 4.76 16.60 12.46
N SER A 25 5.64 17.47 11.92
CA SER A 25 5.95 17.51 10.49
C SER A 25 6.69 16.27 10.00
N ASP A 26 7.63 15.75 10.79
CA ASP A 26 8.35 14.50 10.50
C ASP A 26 7.42 13.27 10.57
N ALA A 27 6.56 13.21 11.59
CA ALA A 27 5.55 12.16 11.70
C ALA A 27 4.52 12.19 10.54
N ALA A 28 4.04 13.39 10.17
CA ALA A 28 3.12 13.56 9.05
C ALA A 28 3.77 13.16 7.71
N SER A 29 5.05 13.52 7.51
CA SER A 29 5.81 13.12 6.33
C SER A 29 5.97 11.60 6.25
N ARG A 30 6.36 10.94 7.35
CA ARG A 30 6.47 9.46 7.38
C ARG A 30 5.14 8.78 7.15
N TYR A 31 4.05 9.33 7.67
CA TYR A 31 2.71 8.82 7.43
C TYR A 31 2.35 8.91 5.94
N ALA A 32 2.57 10.06 5.30
CA ALA A 32 2.33 10.23 3.86
C ALA A 32 3.17 9.25 3.01
N ILE A 33 4.45 9.06 3.35
CA ILE A 33 5.32 8.08 2.69
C ILE A 33 4.79 6.65 2.89
N ALA A 34 4.30 6.30 4.07
CA ALA A 34 3.74 4.98 4.33
C ALA A 34 2.46 4.72 3.51
N CYS A 35 1.55 5.70 3.44
CA CYS A 35 0.35 5.60 2.60
C CYS A 35 0.71 5.44 1.12
N GLU A 36 1.65 6.22 0.61
CA GLU A 36 2.07 6.11 -0.78
C GLU A 36 2.78 4.78 -1.06
N ALA A 37 3.59 4.28 -0.13
CA ALA A 37 4.22 2.97 -0.24
C ALA A 37 3.19 1.83 -0.26
N GLU A 38 2.11 1.95 0.50
CA GLU A 38 0.98 1.01 0.48
C GLU A 38 0.28 1.01 -0.88
N VAL A 39 -0.03 2.20 -1.42
CA VAL A 39 -0.65 2.34 -2.75
C VAL A 39 0.22 1.72 -3.84
N LEU A 40 1.53 1.99 -3.83
CA LEU A 40 2.47 1.39 -4.77
C LEU A 40 2.52 -0.14 -4.66
N ALA A 41 2.60 -0.67 -3.44
CA ALA A 41 2.65 -2.11 -3.21
C ALA A 41 1.35 -2.80 -3.67
N MET A 42 0.19 -2.20 -3.38
CA MET A 42 -1.12 -2.71 -3.81
C MET A 42 -1.25 -2.67 -5.33
N THR A 43 -0.82 -1.57 -5.96
CA THR A 43 -0.86 -1.39 -7.40
C THR A 43 -0.01 -2.44 -8.12
N GLU A 44 1.21 -2.70 -7.63
CA GLU A 44 2.06 -3.75 -8.18
C GLU A 44 1.44 -5.15 -8.01
N ALA A 45 0.80 -5.42 -6.87
CA ALA A 45 0.09 -6.68 -6.67
C ALA A 45 -1.07 -6.86 -7.67
N LEU A 46 -1.84 -5.79 -7.93
CA LEU A 46 -2.92 -5.80 -8.92
C LEU A 46 -2.39 -6.02 -10.34
N LYS A 47 -1.31 -5.34 -10.74
CA LYS A 47 -0.67 -5.59 -12.05
C LYS A 47 -0.26 -7.05 -12.23
N LEU A 48 0.33 -7.66 -11.20
CA LEU A 48 0.69 -9.08 -11.23
C LEU A 48 -0.54 -9.98 -11.39
N GLN A 49 -1.66 -9.63 -10.74
CA GLN A 49 -2.92 -10.35 -10.94
C GLN A 49 -3.46 -10.19 -12.36
N ASP A 50 -3.41 -8.99 -12.94
CA ASP A 50 -3.85 -8.71 -14.31
C ASP A 50 -3.01 -9.43 -15.37
N GLU A 51 -1.71 -9.61 -15.12
CA GLU A 51 -0.82 -10.35 -16.00
C GLU A 51 -0.99 -11.87 -15.88
N THR A 52 -1.44 -12.37 -14.72
CA THR A 52 -1.50 -13.80 -14.41
C THR A 52 -2.35 -14.61 -15.40
N PRO A 53 -3.52 -14.15 -15.90
CA PRO A 53 -4.27 -14.83 -16.96
C PRO A 53 -3.41 -15.13 -18.21
N GLY A 54 -2.56 -14.19 -18.63
CA GLY A 54 -1.71 -14.32 -19.81
C GLY A 54 -0.54 -15.30 -19.65
N LEU A 55 -0.15 -15.65 -18.43
CA LEU A 55 0.96 -16.56 -18.15
C LEU A 55 0.54 -18.03 -18.38
N ARG A 56 1.28 -18.79 -19.18
CA ARG A 56 1.01 -20.23 -19.35
C ARG A 56 1.39 -20.99 -18.07
N ALA A 57 0.48 -21.82 -17.55
CA ALA A 57 0.85 -22.77 -16.49
C ALA A 57 1.76 -23.86 -17.06
N SER A 58 2.92 -24.10 -16.42
CA SER A 58 3.88 -25.14 -16.80
C SER A 58 3.68 -26.46 -16.04
N SER A 59 2.76 -26.49 -15.07
CA SER A 59 2.49 -27.66 -14.23
C SER A 59 1.03 -27.71 -13.78
N LEU A 60 0.56 -28.90 -13.38
CA LEU A 60 -0.79 -29.08 -12.83
C LEU A 60 -0.98 -28.26 -11.53
N LEU A 61 0.06 -28.17 -10.70
CA LEU A 61 0.05 -27.31 -9.51
C LEU A 61 -0.08 -25.82 -9.87
N GLY A 62 0.51 -25.39 -10.99
CA GLY A 62 0.33 -24.03 -11.53
C GLY A 62 -1.09 -23.77 -12.02
N ILE A 63 -1.77 -24.78 -12.56
CA ILE A 63 -3.20 -24.70 -12.91
C ILE A 63 -4.05 -24.57 -11.63
N VAL A 64 -3.77 -25.39 -10.60
CA VAL A 64 -4.43 -25.30 -9.29
C VAL A 64 -4.24 -23.91 -8.68
N ALA A 65 -3.04 -23.33 -8.75
CA ALA A 65 -2.76 -22.00 -8.21
C ALA A 65 -3.59 -20.89 -8.87
N LYS A 66 -3.76 -20.97 -10.20
CA LYS A 66 -4.63 -20.03 -10.93
C LYS A 66 -6.09 -20.19 -10.52
N LEU A 67 -6.57 -21.43 -10.37
CA LEU A 67 -7.94 -21.69 -9.95
C LEU A 67 -8.20 -21.24 -8.49
N GLU A 68 -7.23 -21.41 -7.59
CA GLU A 68 -7.32 -20.85 -6.23
C GLU A 68 -7.40 -19.32 -6.24
N MET A 69 -6.60 -18.66 -7.09
CA MET A 69 -6.63 -17.22 -7.24
C MET A 69 -8.01 -16.74 -7.71
N ILE A 70 -8.59 -17.38 -8.73
CA ILE A 70 -9.92 -17.04 -9.25
C ILE A 70 -11.01 -17.28 -8.19
N ALA A 71 -10.99 -18.43 -7.51
CA ALA A 71 -11.97 -18.77 -6.46
C ALA A 71 -11.84 -17.91 -5.18
N GLY A 72 -10.67 -17.30 -4.96
CA GLY A 72 -10.40 -16.39 -3.86
C GLY A 72 -10.69 -14.92 -4.19
N ALA A 73 -10.53 -14.51 -5.45
CA ALA A 73 -10.75 -13.14 -5.90
C ALA A 73 -12.22 -12.72 -5.88
N ASP A 74 -13.15 -13.67 -5.93
CA ASP A 74 -14.49 -13.38 -6.43
C ASP A 74 -15.64 -13.98 -5.59
N ARG A 75 -15.44 -14.05 -4.27
CA ARG A 75 -16.50 -14.46 -3.34
C ARG A 75 -17.56 -13.38 -3.09
N ASP A 76 -17.40 -12.20 -3.67
CA ASP A 76 -18.30 -11.04 -3.53
C ASP A 76 -19.02 -10.65 -4.84
N ILE A 77 -18.89 -11.42 -5.93
CA ILE A 77 -19.82 -11.28 -7.08
C ILE A 77 -21.22 -11.69 -6.64
N GLY A 78 -22.17 -10.78 -6.85
CA GLY A 78 -23.57 -10.84 -6.42
C GLY A 78 -24.23 -12.22 -6.51
N ASP A 79 -24.92 -12.55 -7.61
CA ASP A 79 -25.66 -13.80 -7.70
C ASP A 79 -24.68 -15.00 -7.85
N PRO A 80 -24.61 -15.91 -6.86
CA PRO A 80 -23.75 -17.07 -6.92
C PRO A 80 -24.09 -18.08 -8.03
N THR A 81 -25.16 -17.84 -8.81
CA THR A 81 -25.52 -18.61 -10.01
C THR A 81 -24.97 -18.06 -11.33
N ASP A 82 -24.50 -16.81 -11.38
CA ASP A 82 -24.00 -16.18 -12.63
C ASP A 82 -22.61 -16.69 -13.06
N PHE A 83 -21.88 -17.32 -12.14
CA PHE A 83 -20.58 -17.92 -12.41
C PHE A 83 -20.55 -19.34 -11.85
N PRO A 84 -19.91 -20.32 -12.53
CA PRO A 84 -19.93 -21.71 -12.10
C PRO A 84 -19.01 -21.99 -10.90
N TRP A 85 -19.07 -21.17 -9.84
CA TRP A 85 -18.28 -21.32 -8.61
C TRP A 85 -18.39 -22.69 -7.96
N PRO A 86 -19.59 -23.32 -7.85
CA PRO A 86 -19.68 -24.67 -7.30
C PRO A 86 -18.90 -25.70 -8.12
N HIS A 87 -18.89 -25.55 -9.45
CA HIS A 87 -18.17 -26.46 -10.35
C HIS A 87 -16.65 -26.24 -10.24
N ILE A 88 -16.20 -24.98 -10.21
CA ILE A 88 -14.78 -24.64 -10.01
C ILE A 88 -14.29 -25.17 -8.65
N ALA A 89 -15.09 -25.00 -7.59
CA ALA A 89 -14.76 -25.50 -6.26
C ALA A 89 -14.67 -27.03 -6.23
N SER A 90 -15.57 -27.74 -6.91
CA SER A 90 -15.52 -29.20 -7.05
C SER A 90 -14.26 -29.65 -7.78
N VAL A 91 -13.97 -29.07 -8.95
CA VAL A 91 -12.77 -29.41 -9.74
C VAL A 91 -11.50 -29.10 -8.94
N LEU A 92 -11.45 -27.97 -8.25
CA LEU A 92 -10.31 -27.59 -7.42
C LEU A 92 -10.07 -28.59 -6.28
N LYS A 93 -11.13 -29.11 -5.65
CA LYS A 93 -11.03 -30.15 -4.63
C LYS A 93 -10.45 -31.43 -5.20
N ASP A 94 -10.92 -31.87 -6.35
CA ASP A 94 -10.45 -33.09 -7.01
C ASP A 94 -8.98 -32.96 -7.47
N LEU A 95 -8.62 -31.81 -8.04
CA LEU A 95 -7.24 -31.54 -8.46
C LEU A 95 -6.27 -31.54 -7.28
N LYS A 96 -6.64 -30.95 -6.14
CA LYS A 96 -5.83 -30.98 -4.91
C LYS A 96 -5.67 -32.38 -4.33
N ALA A 97 -6.69 -33.23 -4.44
CA ALA A 97 -6.56 -34.63 -4.04
C ALA A 97 -5.51 -35.38 -4.88
N ILE A 98 -5.28 -34.95 -6.13
CA ILE A 98 -4.30 -35.53 -7.05
C ILE A 98 -2.91 -34.89 -6.87
N THR A 99 -2.82 -33.56 -6.75
CA THR A 99 -1.53 -32.83 -6.71
C THR A 99 -0.98 -32.60 -5.31
N GLY A 100 -1.79 -32.84 -4.27
CA GLY A 100 -1.58 -32.26 -2.96
C GLY A 100 -1.95 -30.78 -2.91
N ASP A 101 -1.91 -30.21 -1.70
CA ASP A 101 -2.18 -28.80 -1.49
C ASP A 101 -1.02 -27.92 -1.95
N LEU A 102 -1.37 -26.71 -2.41
CA LEU A 102 -0.41 -25.63 -2.57
C LEU A 102 0.20 -25.35 -1.20
N HIS A 103 1.49 -25.66 -1.09
CA HIS A 103 2.24 -25.27 0.10
C HIS A 103 2.15 -23.76 0.21
N ARG A 104 1.66 -23.28 1.36
CA ARG A 104 1.70 -21.85 1.68
C ARG A 104 3.17 -21.46 1.75
N ASN A 105 3.70 -21.00 0.63
CA ASN A 105 5.06 -20.54 0.56
C ASN A 105 5.13 -19.26 1.40
N ARG A 106 5.71 -19.36 2.59
CA ARG A 106 5.98 -18.16 3.38
C ARG A 106 7.06 -17.40 2.64
N PRO A 107 6.79 -16.19 2.12
CA PRO A 107 7.79 -15.47 1.37
C PRO A 107 9.01 -15.26 2.28
N ASN A 108 10.20 -15.41 1.68
CA ASN A 108 11.45 -15.24 2.43
C ASN A 108 11.46 -13.84 3.05
N ARG A 109 11.71 -13.74 4.36
CA ARG A 109 11.74 -12.47 5.07
C ARG A 109 12.71 -11.46 4.44
N THR A 110 13.77 -11.93 3.79
CA THR A 110 14.70 -11.07 3.07
C THR A 110 14.05 -10.40 1.86
N ILE A 111 13.25 -11.14 1.09
CA ILE A 111 12.50 -10.63 -0.06
C ILE A 111 11.50 -9.58 0.41
N ILE A 112 10.72 -9.90 1.45
CA ILE A 112 9.74 -8.96 2.03
C ILE A 112 10.42 -7.65 2.44
N ARG A 113 11.57 -7.72 3.13
CA ARG A 113 12.32 -6.53 3.54
C ARG A 113 12.84 -5.72 2.36
N ALA A 114 13.31 -6.40 1.30
CA ALA A 114 13.78 -5.74 0.09
C ALA A 114 12.63 -5.00 -0.62
N ASP A 115 11.46 -5.63 -0.72
CA ASP A 115 10.27 -5.00 -1.31
C ASP A 115 9.79 -3.80 -0.48
N VAL A 116 9.75 -3.93 0.85
CA VAL A 116 9.42 -2.80 1.74
C VAL A 116 10.39 -1.64 1.53
N ALA A 117 11.70 -1.90 1.47
CA ALA A 117 12.69 -0.86 1.23
C ALA A 117 12.53 -0.21 -0.16
N ARG A 118 12.19 -1.01 -1.18
CA ARG A 118 11.92 -0.55 -2.55
C ARG A 118 10.73 0.41 -2.59
N TYR A 119 9.59 -0.01 -2.05
CA TYR A 119 8.38 0.81 -2.03
C TYR A 119 8.54 2.06 -1.16
N TRP A 120 9.21 1.95 -0.02
CA TRP A 120 9.53 3.11 0.81
C TRP A 120 10.37 4.14 0.04
N THR A 121 11.37 3.69 -0.71
CA THR A 121 12.24 4.57 -1.51
C THR A 121 11.45 5.26 -2.63
N GLN A 122 10.59 4.52 -3.33
CA GLN A 122 9.73 5.06 -4.39
C GLN A 122 8.73 6.09 -3.84
N ALA A 123 8.04 5.74 -2.75
CA ALA A 123 7.11 6.62 -2.06
C ALA A 123 7.78 7.90 -1.54
N THR A 124 8.98 7.79 -0.97
CA THR A 124 9.76 8.96 -0.52
C THR A 124 10.03 9.91 -1.69
N LYS A 125 10.38 9.38 -2.87
CA LYS A 125 10.60 10.22 -4.07
C LYS A 125 9.31 10.90 -4.54
N LEU A 126 8.18 10.20 -4.52
CA LEU A 126 6.88 10.75 -4.93
C LEU A 126 6.40 11.86 -3.98
N VAL A 127 6.46 11.64 -2.67
CA VAL A 127 6.03 12.63 -1.67
C VAL A 127 6.95 13.85 -1.63
N MET A 128 8.24 13.68 -1.91
CA MET A 128 9.22 14.77 -1.94
C MET A 128 9.34 15.45 -3.30
N ALA A 129 8.70 14.92 -4.35
CA ALA A 129 8.69 15.58 -5.65
C ALA A 129 7.91 16.90 -5.53
N PRO A 130 8.47 18.03 -6.00
CA PRO A 130 7.72 19.27 -6.04
C PRO A 130 6.50 19.07 -6.95
N SER A 131 5.30 19.48 -6.49
CA SER A 131 4.10 19.48 -7.32
C SER A 131 4.36 20.35 -8.54
N ASP A 132 4.59 19.73 -9.70
CA ASP A 132 4.80 20.44 -10.97
C ASP A 132 3.47 20.90 -11.57
N GLU A 133 2.59 21.47 -10.75
CA GLU A 133 1.44 22.24 -11.23
C GLU A 133 1.91 23.66 -11.58
N GLY A 134 2.60 23.75 -12.73
CA GLY A 134 2.94 25.03 -13.33
C GLY A 134 1.66 25.77 -13.78
N PRO A 135 1.55 27.09 -13.56
CA PRO A 135 0.39 27.86 -14.01
C PRO A 135 0.32 27.85 -15.53
N GLN A 136 -0.75 27.30 -16.10
CA GLN A 136 -1.11 27.50 -17.50
C GLN A 136 -1.26 29.01 -17.75
N ARG A 137 -0.20 29.65 -18.24
CA ARG A 137 -0.28 30.99 -18.81
C ARG A 137 -1.06 30.86 -20.11
N ASN A 138 -2.34 31.20 -20.03
CA ASN A 138 -3.17 31.48 -21.19
C ASN A 138 -2.47 32.56 -22.03
N ALA A 139 -1.83 32.15 -23.13
CA ALA A 139 -1.33 33.07 -24.13
C ALA A 139 -2.54 33.63 -24.89
N SER A 140 -2.90 34.86 -24.58
CA SER A 140 -3.79 35.69 -25.39
C SER A 140 -3.25 35.78 -26.81
N VAL A 141 -4.02 35.25 -27.76
CA VAL A 141 -3.84 35.47 -29.20
C VAL A 141 -4.21 36.93 -29.47
N SER A 142 -3.27 37.69 -30.04
CA SER A 142 -3.52 38.95 -30.75
C SER A 142 -3.28 38.73 -32.23
#